data_AF-A0A261B3T4-F1
#
_entry.id   AF-A0A261B3T4-F1
#
_cell.length_a   1.000
_cell.length_b   1.000
_cell.length_c   1.000
_cell.angle_alpha   90.00
_cell.angle_beta   90.00
_cell.angle_gamma   90.00
#
_symmetry.space_group_name_H-M   'P 1'
#
loop_
_entity.id
_entity.type
_entity.pdbx_description
1 polymer ?
#
loop_
_entity_poly.entity_id
_entity_poly.type
_entity_poly.pdbx_seq_one_letter_code
_entity_poly.pdbx_strand_id
1 'polypeptide(L)'
;MNPGGICLSGCPTTQFFQMQHETLLKKLTTIPHFQTIIRCDIDSFTIWFIGKENVTRVDRAWNGELIHEFSKIKHENRYDLYRRFLDNYHNRFGIINASTISIVLFPHAPSPNWRIKCDNLTLYGLRGGYDITWLNQCISIKFNSLEIAGGDSTMIEVNDRMLNTSESLKIDFDSNMTDEQLEKVKTTNFIVRSDLITVNAVKKYLEVRKLIRTQNKPPPYLHYYLKNCRENDRIEMFLQLPRDYDFSRLIPESVVFRKLRIPEYSSSIFRIKLIDFQNKNGFNEPQDLRVRFTPDRANITCETLKRGRSISLYSLDNEDEDFEDNDVDFDQLSLV
;
A
#
# COMPACT_ATOMS: atom_id res chain seq x y z
N MET A 1 36.80 -2.30 20.91
CA MET A 1 35.81 -3.02 21.74
C MET A 1 34.54 -2.19 21.78
N ASN A 2 33.51 -2.65 21.09
CA ASN A 2 32.08 -2.37 21.31
C ASN A 2 31.51 -3.71 21.83
N PRO A 3 30.39 -3.77 22.59
CA PRO A 3 29.09 -3.28 22.09
C PRO A 3 28.06 -2.84 23.15
N GLY A 4 26.93 -2.29 22.68
CA GLY A 4 25.72 -2.14 23.50
C GLY A 4 24.69 -1.14 22.98
N GLY A 5 24.34 -1.17 21.68
CA GLY A 5 23.25 -0.36 21.11
C GLY A 5 22.27 -1.26 20.36
N ILE A 6 21.07 -1.41 20.92
CA ILE A 6 19.93 -2.09 20.27
C ILE A 6 19.10 -1.01 19.58
N CYS A 7 19.17 -0.94 18.26
CA CYS A 7 18.22 -0.20 17.44
C CYS A 7 17.07 -1.14 17.05
N LEU A 8 15.88 -0.90 17.59
CA LEU A 8 14.63 -1.43 17.06
C LEU A 8 14.03 -0.38 16.12
N SER A 9 14.18 -0.59 14.81
CA SER A 9 13.48 0.20 13.79
C SER A 9 12.71 -0.75 12.88
N GLY A 10 11.51 -1.15 13.32
CA GLY A 10 10.50 -1.79 12.48
C GLY A 10 9.45 -0.75 12.11
N CYS A 11 9.26 -0.51 10.81
CA CYS A 11 8.23 0.39 10.29
C CYS A 11 6.90 -0.39 10.21
N PRO A 12 5.88 -0.10 11.06
CA PRO A 12 4.69 -0.92 11.18
C PRO A 12 3.46 -0.14 10.69
N THR A 13 3.49 0.47 9.51
CA THR A 13 2.39 1.37 9.12
C THR A 13 1.27 0.61 8.40
N THR A 14 1.53 -0.22 7.39
CA THR A 14 0.43 -0.74 6.55
C THR A 14 -0.37 -1.91 7.18
N GLN A 15 0.27 -2.86 7.88
CA GLN A 15 -0.46 -3.93 8.58
C GLN A 15 -1.15 -3.46 9.86
N PHE A 16 -0.65 -2.39 10.47
CA PHE A 16 -1.23 -1.80 11.68
C PHE A 16 -2.51 -1.03 11.36
N PHE A 17 -2.62 -0.39 10.19
CA PHE A 17 -3.87 0.30 9.80
C PHE A 17 -5.04 -0.66 9.55
N GLN A 18 -4.80 -1.82 8.94
CA GLN A 18 -5.86 -2.81 8.66
C GLN A 18 -6.26 -3.57 9.94
N MET A 19 -5.29 -3.93 10.77
CA MET A 19 -5.52 -4.61 12.05
C MET A 19 -6.11 -3.68 13.12
N GLN A 20 -5.75 -2.39 13.16
CA GLN A 20 -6.39 -1.41 14.03
C GLN A 20 -7.82 -1.10 13.58
N HIS A 21 -8.11 -1.11 12.27
CA HIS A 21 -9.48 -0.93 11.77
C HIS A 21 -10.42 -2.06 12.23
N GLU A 22 -9.98 -3.32 12.15
CA GLU A 22 -10.78 -4.48 12.63
C GLU A 22 -10.88 -4.55 14.16
N THR A 23 -9.81 -4.22 14.87
CA THR A 23 -9.80 -4.21 16.35
C THR A 23 -10.61 -3.04 16.93
N LEU A 24 -10.64 -1.88 16.24
CA LEU A 24 -11.52 -0.75 16.58
C LEU A 24 -12.98 -1.04 16.22
N LEU A 25 -13.26 -1.65 15.06
CA LEU A 25 -14.63 -2.07 14.71
C LEU A 25 -15.21 -3.02 15.76
N LYS A 26 -14.43 -3.98 16.26
CA LYS A 26 -14.84 -4.88 17.36
C LYS A 26 -15.13 -4.13 18.67
N LYS A 27 -14.39 -3.06 18.98
CA LYS A 27 -14.61 -2.22 20.20
C LYS A 27 -15.73 -1.18 20.03
N LEU A 28 -16.25 -0.96 18.82
CA LEU A 28 -17.30 0.02 18.50
C LEU A 28 -18.73 -0.59 18.43
N THR A 29 -18.88 -1.87 18.79
CA THR A 29 -20.09 -2.72 18.57
C THR A 29 -21.32 -2.42 19.44
N THR A 30 -21.43 -1.28 20.10
CA THR A 30 -22.68 -0.85 20.77
C THR A 30 -23.42 0.26 20.02
N ILE A 31 -23.27 0.34 18.69
CA ILE A 31 -23.85 1.44 17.90
C ILE A 31 -24.38 0.92 16.53
N PRO A 32 -25.58 1.34 16.05
CA PRO A 32 -26.36 0.59 15.06
C PRO A 32 -25.83 0.62 13.62
N HIS A 33 -26.23 -0.41 12.87
CA HIS A 33 -25.85 -0.88 11.51
C HIS A 33 -25.78 0.12 10.33
N PHE A 34 -25.94 1.44 10.52
CA PHE A 34 -25.99 2.42 9.42
C PHE A 34 -25.23 3.72 9.69
N GLN A 35 -24.16 3.65 10.48
CA GLN A 35 -23.32 4.82 10.73
C GLN A 35 -22.17 4.90 9.75
N THR A 36 -21.88 6.12 9.29
CA THR A 36 -20.69 6.38 8.48
C THR A 36 -19.59 6.90 9.39
N ILE A 37 -18.38 6.40 9.17
CA ILE A 37 -17.17 6.82 9.86
C ILE A 37 -16.31 7.55 8.83
N ILE A 38 -16.01 8.82 9.08
CA ILE A 38 -14.99 9.57 8.34
C ILE A 38 -13.85 9.91 9.29
N ARG A 39 -12.62 9.87 8.80
CA ARG A 39 -11.42 10.04 9.61
C ARG A 39 -10.44 11.01 8.95
N CYS A 40 -9.82 11.84 9.78
CA CYS A 40 -8.67 12.65 9.39
C CYS A 40 -7.51 12.32 10.34
N ASP A 41 -6.34 12.04 9.77
CA ASP A 41 -5.10 11.92 10.52
C ASP A 41 -4.19 13.10 10.14
N ILE A 42 -3.61 13.75 11.16
CA ILE A 42 -2.62 14.82 11.01
C ILE A 42 -1.48 14.48 11.97
N ASP A 43 -0.35 14.04 11.41
CA ASP A 43 0.79 13.48 12.15
C ASP A 43 0.37 12.35 13.10
N SER A 44 0.53 12.56 14.41
CA SER A 44 0.15 11.61 15.47
C SER A 44 -1.29 11.79 15.94
N PHE A 45 -1.98 12.85 15.50
CA PHE A 45 -3.36 13.13 15.88
C PHE A 45 -4.33 12.48 14.91
N THR A 46 -5.32 11.77 15.47
CA THR A 46 -6.44 11.23 14.69
C THR A 46 -7.75 11.78 15.23
N ILE A 47 -8.66 12.12 14.32
CA ILE A 47 -10.04 12.48 14.64
C ILE A 47 -11.02 11.67 13.79
N TRP A 48 -12.00 11.06 14.45
CA TRP A 48 -13.10 10.35 13.81
C TRP A 48 -14.40 11.12 13.98
N PHE A 49 -15.19 11.19 12.93
CA PHE A 49 -16.54 11.70 12.95
C PHE A 49 -17.48 10.55 12.59
N ILE A 50 -18.12 10.00 13.61
CA ILE A 50 -18.92 8.77 13.56
C ILE A 50 -20.37 9.18 13.72
N GLY A 51 -21.19 9.02 12.68
CA GLY A 51 -22.54 9.53 12.78
C GLY A 51 -23.47 9.10 11.66
N LYS A 52 -24.74 9.44 11.87
CA LYS A 52 -25.84 9.30 10.92
C LYS A 52 -26.64 10.59 10.92
N GLU A 53 -27.03 11.06 9.74
CA GLU A 53 -27.78 12.31 9.58
C GLU A 53 -27.12 13.47 10.33
N ASN A 54 -27.84 14.10 11.27
CA ASN A 54 -27.41 15.29 12.01
C ASN A 54 -26.94 14.98 13.43
N VAL A 55 -26.54 13.74 13.72
CA VAL A 55 -25.95 13.37 15.00
C VAL A 55 -24.62 12.69 14.77
N THR A 56 -23.57 13.24 15.38
CA THR A 56 -22.20 12.80 15.19
C THR A 56 -21.49 12.70 16.54
N ARG A 57 -20.91 11.53 16.82
CA ARG A 57 -19.88 11.37 17.83
C ARG A 57 -18.52 11.75 17.22
N VAL A 58 -17.79 12.59 17.92
CA VAL A 58 -16.44 13.02 17.55
C VAL A 58 -15.46 12.44 18.55
N ASP A 59 -14.64 11.50 18.08
CA ASP A 59 -13.60 10.83 18.85
C ASP A 59 -12.22 11.33 18.43
N ARG A 60 -11.26 11.35 19.36
CA ARG A 60 -9.90 11.84 19.13
C ARG A 60 -8.88 10.88 19.72
N ALA A 61 -7.78 10.67 19.02
CA ALA A 61 -6.66 9.88 19.49
C ALA A 61 -5.33 10.59 19.28
N TRP A 62 -4.34 10.15 20.05
CA TRP A 62 -2.94 10.49 19.85
C TRP A 62 -2.13 9.20 19.75
N ASN A 63 -1.25 9.08 18.76
CA ASN A 63 -0.48 7.86 18.50
C ASN A 63 -1.34 6.58 18.41
N GLY A 64 -2.58 6.71 17.90
CA GLY A 64 -3.54 5.60 17.83
C GLY A 64 -4.27 5.27 19.14
N GLU A 65 -3.97 5.95 20.24
CA GLU A 65 -4.64 5.76 21.53
C GLU A 65 -5.83 6.73 21.69
N LEU A 66 -7.03 6.17 21.82
CA LEU A 66 -8.27 6.93 21.99
C LEU A 66 -8.26 7.69 23.32
N ILE A 67 -8.55 8.99 23.26
CA ILE A 67 -8.68 9.85 24.44
C ILE A 67 -10.18 9.96 24.77
N HIS A 68 -10.67 9.05 25.61
CA HIS A 68 -12.10 8.93 25.94
C HIS A 68 -12.72 10.26 26.43
N GLU A 69 -11.97 11.04 27.20
CA GLU A 69 -12.41 12.34 27.75
C GLU A 69 -12.70 13.39 26.67
N PHE A 70 -12.15 13.22 25.46
CA PHE A 70 -12.41 14.09 24.32
C PHE A 70 -13.47 13.57 23.36
N SER A 71 -14.10 12.43 23.67
CA SER A 71 -15.28 11.96 22.95
C SER A 71 -16.47 12.87 23.23
N LYS A 72 -17.11 13.39 22.18
CA LYS A 72 -18.25 14.31 22.31
C LYS A 72 -19.31 14.01 21.27
N ILE A 73 -20.58 14.01 21.68
CA ILE A 73 -21.72 13.97 20.76
C ILE A 73 -22.08 15.41 20.35
N LYS A 74 -22.33 15.61 19.07
CA LYS A 74 -22.75 16.86 18.45
C LYS A 74 -24.01 16.61 17.63
N HIS A 75 -25.00 17.50 17.77
CA HIS A 75 -26.20 17.52 16.93
C HIS A 75 -25.94 18.27 15.63
N GLU A 76 -24.96 17.77 14.87
CA GLU A 76 -24.56 18.30 13.59
C GLU A 76 -24.12 17.16 12.67
N ASN A 77 -24.25 17.38 11.36
CA ASN A 77 -23.79 16.42 10.37
C ASN A 77 -22.26 16.28 10.41
N ARG A 78 -21.79 15.03 10.33
CA ARG A 78 -20.36 14.67 10.38
C ARG A 78 -19.53 15.41 9.32
N TYR A 79 -20.08 15.64 8.13
CA TYR A 79 -19.37 16.29 7.04
C TYR A 79 -19.12 17.78 7.32
N ASP A 80 -20.09 18.46 7.94
CA ASP A 80 -19.96 19.86 8.35
C ASP A 80 -18.96 20.00 9.48
N LEU A 81 -18.99 19.08 10.46
CA LEU A 81 -18.01 19.04 11.54
C LEU A 81 -16.58 18.80 11.03
N TYR A 82 -16.41 17.92 10.04
CA TYR A 82 -15.12 17.66 9.40
C TYR A 82 -14.61 18.89 8.66
N ARG A 83 -15.46 19.55 7.86
CA ARG A 83 -15.11 20.79 7.16
C ARG A 83 -14.72 21.88 8.13
N ARG A 84 -15.54 22.12 9.15
CA ARG A 84 -15.25 23.12 10.18
C ARG A 84 -13.94 22.83 10.91
N PHE A 85 -13.63 21.56 11.16
CA PHE A 85 -12.35 21.19 11.76
C PHE A 85 -11.16 21.64 10.90
N LEU A 86 -11.19 21.34 9.59
CA LEU A 86 -10.13 21.75 8.67
C LEU A 86 -10.14 23.26 8.40
N ASP A 87 -11.31 23.89 8.29
CA ASP A 87 -11.44 25.35 8.18
C ASP A 87 -10.84 26.04 9.38
N ASN A 88 -11.11 25.58 10.60
CA ASN A 88 -10.52 26.16 11.81
C ASN A 88 -9.00 25.99 11.83
N TYR A 89 -8.49 24.84 11.40
CA TYR A 89 -7.04 24.61 11.28
C TYR A 89 -6.43 25.58 10.27
N HIS A 90 -6.99 25.63 9.07
CA HIS A 90 -6.53 26.48 7.98
C HIS A 90 -6.64 27.98 8.32
N ASN A 91 -7.75 28.44 8.88
CA ASN A 91 -7.96 29.84 9.26
C ASN A 91 -6.98 30.28 10.36
N ARG A 92 -6.58 29.35 11.24
CA ARG A 92 -5.62 29.65 12.31
C ARG A 92 -4.19 29.74 11.80
N PHE A 93 -3.79 28.91 10.84
CA PHE A 93 -2.39 28.78 10.43
C PHE A 93 -2.10 29.24 8.99
N GLY A 94 -3.13 29.61 8.22
CA GLY A 94 -3.07 29.95 6.80
C GLY A 94 -2.82 28.77 5.86
N ILE A 95 -2.40 27.62 6.40
CA ILE A 95 -2.09 26.39 5.67
C ILE A 95 -2.27 25.18 6.59
N ILE A 96 -2.74 24.07 6.05
CA ILE A 96 -2.75 22.77 6.74
C ILE A 96 -1.38 22.12 6.50
N ASN A 97 -0.44 22.38 7.40
CA ASN A 97 0.94 21.87 7.31
C ASN A 97 1.19 20.80 8.38
N ALA A 98 1.63 19.62 7.94
CA ALA A 98 1.96 18.46 8.77
C ALA A 98 2.90 17.53 8.00
N SER A 99 3.65 16.65 8.66
CA SER A 99 4.48 15.65 7.98
C SER A 99 3.61 14.59 7.30
N THR A 100 2.55 14.14 7.98
CA THR A 100 1.63 13.10 7.48
C THR A 100 0.19 13.58 7.53
N ILE A 101 -0.54 13.40 6.44
CA ILE A 101 -1.97 13.69 6.37
C ILE A 101 -2.69 12.49 5.74
N SER A 102 -3.75 12.03 6.41
CA SER A 102 -4.66 11.02 5.88
C SER A 102 -6.09 11.53 5.87
N ILE A 103 -6.79 11.31 4.76
CA ILE A 103 -8.19 11.66 4.56
C ILE A 103 -8.90 10.39 4.16
N VAL A 104 -9.85 9.98 4.99
CA VAL A 104 -10.45 8.65 4.93
C VAL A 104 -11.97 8.77 4.87
N LEU A 105 -12.55 8.18 3.83
CA LEU A 105 -13.99 8.02 3.60
C LEU A 105 -14.78 9.33 3.45
N PHE A 106 -14.09 10.45 3.22
CA PHE A 106 -14.74 11.74 3.09
C PHE A 106 -15.36 11.91 1.68
N PRO A 107 -16.68 12.19 1.57
CA PRO A 107 -17.39 12.09 0.28
C PRO A 107 -17.52 13.43 -0.46
N HIS A 108 -16.77 14.46 -0.06
CA HIS A 108 -16.91 15.79 -0.64
C HIS A 108 -15.56 16.34 -1.11
N ALA A 109 -15.64 17.22 -2.12
CA ALA A 109 -14.51 18.03 -2.55
C ALA A 109 -13.95 18.86 -1.37
N PRO A 110 -12.63 19.12 -1.37
CA PRO A 110 -12.03 20.05 -0.43
C PRO A 110 -12.51 21.47 -0.70
N SER A 111 -12.41 22.33 0.33
CA SER A 111 -12.60 23.77 0.12
C SER A 111 -11.53 24.31 -0.83
N PRO A 112 -11.88 25.18 -1.80
CA PRO A 112 -10.92 25.78 -2.73
C PRO A 112 -9.90 26.70 -2.02
N ASN A 113 -10.19 27.09 -0.78
CA ASN A 113 -9.31 27.94 0.02
C ASN A 113 -8.23 27.14 0.74
N TRP A 114 -8.39 25.82 0.91
CA TRP A 114 -7.46 25.02 1.67
C TRP A 114 -6.16 24.81 0.91
N ARG A 115 -5.05 25.18 1.55
CA ARG A 115 -3.71 24.81 1.10
C ARG A 115 -3.18 23.73 2.02
N ILE A 116 -2.75 22.61 1.46
CA ILE A 116 -2.25 21.46 2.21
C ILE A 116 -0.77 21.25 1.89
N LYS A 117 0.07 21.17 2.91
CA LYS A 117 1.49 20.83 2.75
C LYS A 117 1.81 19.63 3.63
N CYS A 118 2.26 18.55 2.99
CA CYS A 118 2.70 17.35 3.67
C CYS A 118 3.72 16.57 2.86
N ASP A 119 4.50 15.74 3.56
CA ASP A 119 5.44 14.82 2.94
C ASP A 119 4.79 13.46 2.67
N ASN A 120 3.86 13.03 3.53
CA ASN A 120 3.12 11.78 3.40
C ASN A 120 1.62 12.06 3.26
N LEU A 121 1.03 11.60 2.16
CA LEU A 121 -0.39 11.79 1.88
C LEU A 121 -1.09 10.45 1.66
N THR A 122 -2.21 10.25 2.33
CA THR A 122 -3.14 9.15 2.08
C THR A 122 -4.54 9.68 1.80
N LEU A 123 -5.07 9.35 0.63
CA LEU A 123 -6.46 9.59 0.24
C LEU A 123 -7.13 8.23 0.09
N TYR A 124 -7.98 7.86 1.03
CA TYR A 124 -8.58 6.52 1.06
C TYR A 124 -10.09 6.60 1.08
N GLY A 125 -10.75 5.86 0.19
CA GLY A 125 -12.19 5.71 0.22
C GLY A 125 -12.96 7.00 -0.08
N LEU A 126 -12.35 7.96 -0.76
CA LEU A 126 -13.00 9.24 -1.05
C LEU A 126 -14.15 9.01 -2.03
N ARG A 127 -15.37 9.22 -1.54
CA ARG A 127 -16.57 9.03 -2.34
C ARG A 127 -16.82 10.27 -3.20
N GLY A 128 -17.40 10.07 -4.38
CA GLY A 128 -17.67 11.14 -5.35
C GLY A 128 -16.50 11.50 -6.27
N GLY A 129 -15.42 10.71 -6.28
CA GLY A 129 -14.32 10.83 -7.24
C GLY A 129 -13.49 12.11 -7.09
N TYR A 130 -13.40 12.63 -5.87
CA TYR A 130 -12.68 13.88 -5.56
C TYR A 130 -11.20 13.69 -5.25
N ASP A 131 -10.63 12.51 -5.50
CA ASP A 131 -9.24 12.16 -5.19
C ASP A 131 -8.25 13.15 -5.83
N ILE A 132 -8.42 13.44 -7.13
CA ILE A 132 -7.61 14.44 -7.84
C ILE A 132 -7.84 15.84 -7.28
N THR A 133 -9.06 16.20 -6.91
CA THR A 133 -9.37 17.52 -6.35
C THR A 133 -8.67 17.72 -5.01
N TRP A 134 -8.67 16.71 -4.15
CA TRP A 134 -7.90 16.68 -2.90
C TRP A 134 -6.40 16.73 -3.13
N LEU A 135 -5.91 15.92 -4.07
CA LEU A 135 -4.53 15.90 -4.49
C LEU A 135 -4.06 17.29 -4.96
N ASN A 136 -4.89 18.01 -5.72
CA ASN A 136 -4.60 19.34 -6.26
C ASN A 136 -4.58 20.45 -5.19
N GLN A 137 -5.21 20.26 -4.03
CA GLN A 137 -5.05 21.18 -2.89
C GLN A 137 -3.71 21.03 -2.18
N CYS A 138 -2.98 19.95 -2.45
CA CYS A 138 -1.65 19.76 -1.91
C CYS A 138 -0.63 20.58 -2.71
N ILE A 139 0.00 21.53 -2.04
CA ILE A 139 1.05 22.39 -2.63
C ILE A 139 2.44 21.74 -2.59
N SER A 140 2.54 20.52 -2.06
CA SER A 140 3.79 19.75 -2.03
C SER A 140 4.26 19.42 -3.46
N ILE A 141 5.51 19.78 -3.76
CA ILE A 141 6.13 19.54 -5.08
C ILE A 141 6.50 18.06 -5.31
N LYS A 142 6.64 17.29 -4.21
CA LYS A 142 6.92 15.85 -4.19
C LYS A 142 6.43 15.27 -2.86
N PHE A 143 6.32 13.94 -2.79
CA PHE A 143 5.97 13.20 -1.58
C PHE A 143 7.11 12.27 -1.16
N ASN A 144 7.18 11.95 0.13
CA ASN A 144 7.89 10.77 0.61
C ASN A 144 7.02 9.53 0.39
N SER A 145 5.76 9.60 0.81
CA SER A 145 4.75 8.56 0.57
C SER A 145 3.46 9.14 0.02
N LEU A 146 2.91 8.54 -1.03
CA LEU A 146 1.62 8.88 -1.59
C LEU A 146 0.78 7.62 -1.77
N GLU A 147 -0.41 7.61 -1.20
CA GLU A 147 -1.40 6.54 -1.34
C GLU A 147 -2.76 7.13 -1.73
N ILE A 148 -3.33 6.64 -2.83
CA ILE A 148 -4.65 7.02 -3.32
C ILE A 148 -5.39 5.74 -3.68
N ALA A 149 -6.41 5.37 -2.89
CA ALA A 149 -7.05 4.06 -3.00
C ALA A 149 -8.51 4.01 -2.55
N GLY A 150 -9.26 3.02 -3.05
CA GLY A 150 -10.59 2.64 -2.56
C GLY A 150 -11.71 3.66 -2.71
N GLY A 151 -11.46 4.80 -3.37
CA GLY A 151 -12.45 5.83 -3.70
C GLY A 151 -13.23 5.54 -4.98
N ASP A 152 -14.02 6.52 -5.42
CA ASP A 152 -14.90 6.40 -6.60
C ASP A 152 -14.25 6.96 -7.88
N SER A 153 -13.01 7.41 -7.84
CA SER A 153 -12.29 7.80 -9.06
C SER A 153 -12.14 6.62 -10.01
N THR A 154 -12.27 6.86 -11.31
CA THR A 154 -12.04 5.83 -12.33
C THR A 154 -10.61 5.83 -12.83
N MET A 155 -9.96 7.00 -12.85
CA MET A 155 -8.62 7.20 -13.39
C MET A 155 -7.88 8.33 -12.66
N ILE A 156 -6.57 8.15 -12.45
CA ILE A 156 -5.65 9.14 -11.87
C ILE A 156 -4.38 9.19 -12.72
N GLU A 157 -4.29 10.18 -13.61
CA GLU A 157 -3.09 10.37 -14.43
C GLU A 157 -1.87 10.68 -13.57
N VAL A 158 -0.78 9.95 -13.84
CA VAL A 158 0.48 10.14 -13.13
C VAL A 158 1.19 11.38 -13.63
N ASN A 159 1.65 12.22 -12.69
CA ASN A 159 2.41 13.43 -12.96
C ASN A 159 3.76 13.43 -12.22
N ASP A 160 4.59 14.46 -12.45
CA ASP A 160 5.96 14.51 -11.92
C ASP A 160 6.04 14.48 -10.39
N ARG A 161 5.08 15.08 -9.67
CA ARG A 161 5.05 15.03 -8.19
C ARG A 161 4.85 13.61 -7.67
N MET A 162 4.10 12.78 -8.38
CA MET A 162 3.92 11.37 -8.05
C MET A 162 5.18 10.56 -8.41
N LEU A 163 5.71 10.73 -9.62
CA LEU A 163 6.89 9.99 -10.10
C LEU A 163 8.13 10.24 -9.23
N ASN A 164 8.26 11.44 -8.66
CA ASN A 164 9.34 11.82 -7.76
C ASN A 164 9.14 11.38 -6.30
N THR A 165 8.15 10.54 -6.01
CA THR A 165 7.91 10.01 -4.67
C THR A 165 9.06 9.12 -4.22
N SER A 166 9.62 9.37 -3.03
CA SER A 166 10.90 8.77 -2.65
C SER A 166 10.80 7.43 -1.91
N GLU A 167 9.71 7.17 -1.18
CA GLU A 167 9.58 5.98 -0.33
C GLU A 167 8.46 5.05 -0.77
N SER A 168 7.25 5.55 -1.01
CA SER A 168 6.11 4.70 -1.38
C SER A 168 5.12 5.40 -2.30
N LEU A 169 4.75 4.78 -3.42
CA LEU A 169 3.72 5.30 -4.33
C LEU A 169 2.69 4.23 -4.60
N LYS A 170 1.44 4.46 -4.19
CA LYS A 170 0.34 3.51 -4.32
C LYS A 170 -0.86 4.19 -4.94
N ILE A 171 -1.18 3.83 -6.18
CA ILE A 171 -2.34 4.33 -6.90
C ILE A 171 -3.21 3.13 -7.25
N ASP A 172 -4.34 3.00 -6.54
CA ASP A 172 -5.27 1.89 -6.67
C ASP A 172 -6.29 2.08 -7.80
N PHE A 173 -5.99 2.97 -8.75
CA PHE A 173 -6.84 3.38 -9.86
C PHE A 173 -6.08 3.27 -11.17
N ASP A 174 -6.79 3.15 -12.29
CA ASP A 174 -6.13 3.21 -13.58
C ASP A 174 -5.38 4.52 -13.73
N SER A 175 -4.12 4.45 -14.16
CA SER A 175 -3.21 5.58 -14.07
C SER A 175 -2.68 6.09 -15.41
N ASN A 176 -2.97 5.35 -16.49
CA ASN A 176 -2.34 5.57 -17.81
C ASN A 176 -0.82 5.70 -17.73
N MET A 177 -0.18 5.08 -16.74
CA MET A 177 1.27 5.08 -16.62
C MET A 177 1.90 4.38 -17.83
N THR A 178 2.82 5.06 -18.53
CA THR A 178 3.57 4.46 -19.64
C THR A 178 4.86 3.79 -19.17
N ASP A 179 5.47 3.00 -20.05
CA ASP A 179 6.80 2.42 -19.84
C ASP A 179 7.86 3.49 -19.48
N GLU A 180 7.86 4.64 -20.18
CA GLU A 180 8.80 5.73 -19.92
C GLU A 180 8.58 6.40 -18.56
N GLN A 181 7.33 6.44 -18.09
CA GLN A 181 7.01 6.94 -16.76
C GLN A 181 7.43 5.93 -15.69
N LEU A 182 7.21 4.63 -15.91
CA LEU A 182 7.66 3.58 -14.99
C LEU A 182 9.18 3.60 -14.82
N GLU A 183 9.95 3.82 -15.90
CA GLU A 183 11.42 3.93 -15.84
C GLU A 183 11.90 5.11 -14.97
N LYS A 184 11.06 6.12 -14.70
CA LYS A 184 11.38 7.26 -13.82
C LYS A 184 11.09 7.01 -12.34
N VAL A 185 10.30 5.98 -12.01
CA VAL A 185 9.89 5.69 -10.63
C VAL A 185 11.10 5.24 -9.81
N LYS A 186 11.31 5.90 -8.66
CA LYS A 186 12.41 5.62 -7.73
C LYS A 186 11.97 5.05 -6.38
N THR A 187 10.70 4.73 -6.19
CA THR A 187 10.29 3.95 -5.02
C THR A 187 10.32 2.46 -5.35
N THR A 188 10.57 1.62 -4.35
CA THR A 188 10.47 0.16 -4.40
C THR A 188 9.23 -0.39 -3.70
N ASN A 189 8.46 0.47 -3.02
CA ASN A 189 7.14 0.16 -2.48
C ASN A 189 6.09 0.81 -3.38
N PHE A 190 5.56 0.04 -4.32
CA PHE A 190 4.92 0.58 -5.51
C PHE A 190 3.65 -0.19 -5.89
N ILE A 191 2.52 0.49 -6.02
CA ILE A 191 1.27 -0.09 -6.52
C ILE A 191 0.75 0.78 -7.66
N VAL A 192 0.49 0.17 -8.82
CA VAL A 192 -0.09 0.88 -9.96
C VAL A 192 -1.01 -0.03 -10.79
N ARG A 193 -2.06 0.57 -11.35
CA ARG A 193 -2.87 -0.02 -12.42
C ARG A 193 -2.62 0.75 -13.71
N SER A 194 -2.24 0.06 -14.78
CA SER A 194 -2.19 0.66 -16.11
C SER A 194 -2.16 -0.40 -17.21
N ASP A 195 -2.94 -0.18 -18.27
CA ASP A 195 -2.92 -0.99 -19.48
C ASP A 195 -1.84 -0.54 -20.48
N LEU A 196 -1.15 0.57 -20.19
CA LEU A 196 -0.08 1.12 -21.03
C LEU A 196 1.32 0.62 -20.63
N ILE A 197 1.43 -0.09 -19.49
CA ILE A 197 2.69 -0.73 -19.07
C ILE A 197 2.84 -2.08 -19.78
N THR A 198 3.95 -2.25 -20.49
CA THR A 198 4.27 -3.51 -21.15
C THR A 198 4.99 -4.48 -20.22
N VAL A 199 4.91 -5.78 -20.53
CA VAL A 199 5.67 -6.81 -19.80
C VAL A 199 7.18 -6.54 -19.85
N ASN A 200 7.68 -6.00 -20.96
CA ASN A 200 9.09 -5.67 -21.06
C ASN A 200 9.49 -4.58 -20.06
N ALA A 201 8.62 -3.59 -19.82
CA ALA A 201 8.85 -2.59 -18.78
C ALA A 201 8.78 -3.16 -17.37
N VAL A 202 7.83 -4.07 -17.10
CA VAL A 202 7.79 -4.82 -15.82
C VAL A 202 9.09 -5.61 -15.61
N LYS A 203 9.53 -6.39 -16.61
CA LYS A 203 10.78 -7.16 -16.57
C LYS A 203 11.97 -6.25 -16.29
N LYS A 204 12.10 -5.14 -17.03
CA LYS A 204 13.17 -4.14 -16.83
C LYS A 204 13.15 -3.55 -15.42
N TYR A 205 11.97 -3.24 -14.89
CA TYR A 205 11.83 -2.67 -13.55
C TYR A 205 12.25 -3.66 -12.45
N LEU A 206 11.95 -4.96 -12.65
CA LEU A 206 12.38 -6.05 -11.78
C LEU A 206 13.87 -6.40 -11.91
N GLU A 207 14.46 -6.24 -13.10
CA GLU A 207 15.76 -6.81 -13.46
C GLU A 207 16.94 -6.29 -12.62
N VAL A 208 17.96 -7.14 -12.44
CA VAL A 208 19.24 -6.82 -11.79
C VAL A 208 20.34 -6.95 -12.82
N ARG A 209 20.93 -5.86 -13.31
CA ARG A 209 22.10 -6.01 -14.18
C ARG A 209 23.41 -6.03 -13.39
N LYS A 210 24.19 -7.09 -13.63
CA LYS A 210 25.62 -7.15 -13.35
C LYS A 210 26.30 -6.07 -14.21
N LEU A 211 26.86 -5.04 -13.58
CA LEU A 211 27.64 -4.01 -14.26
C LEU A 211 28.86 -4.64 -14.93
N ILE A 212 28.73 -5.07 -16.19
CA ILE A 212 29.90 -5.25 -17.04
C ILE A 212 30.30 -3.83 -17.45
N ARG A 213 31.38 -3.31 -16.85
CA ARG A 213 32.02 -2.06 -17.27
C ARG A 213 32.53 -2.24 -18.70
N THR A 214 31.72 -1.88 -19.69
CA THR A 214 32.24 -1.54 -21.01
C THR A 214 32.66 -0.07 -20.97
N GLN A 215 33.94 0.18 -21.18
CA GLN A 215 34.47 1.54 -21.26
C GLN A 215 33.73 2.28 -22.39
N ASN A 216 33.22 3.48 -22.10
CA ASN A 216 32.71 4.50 -23.03
C ASN A 216 31.21 4.53 -23.43
N LYS A 217 30.28 3.92 -22.68
CA LYS A 217 28.86 4.31 -22.75
C LYS A 217 28.20 4.30 -21.36
N PRO A 218 27.48 5.36 -20.94
CA PRO A 218 26.58 5.25 -19.80
C PRO A 218 25.53 4.18 -20.13
N PRO A 219 25.25 3.22 -19.22
CA PRO A 219 24.29 2.17 -19.52
C PRO A 219 22.89 2.80 -19.64
N PRO A 220 22.19 2.60 -20.77
CA PRO A 220 20.76 2.86 -20.79
C PRO A 220 20.08 1.76 -19.97
N TYR A 221 18.98 2.11 -19.29
CA TYR A 221 18.09 1.26 -18.50
C TYR A 221 18.49 1.03 -17.04
N LEU A 222 17.69 1.62 -16.13
CA LEU A 222 17.85 1.59 -14.68
C LEU A 222 17.01 0.48 -14.06
N HIS A 223 17.65 -0.67 -13.90
CA HIS A 223 17.37 -1.78 -12.99
C HIS A 223 17.01 -1.29 -11.59
N TYR A 224 15.75 -1.46 -11.14
CA TYR A 224 15.30 -0.80 -9.91
C TYR A 224 14.98 -1.75 -8.76
N TYR A 225 13.97 -2.61 -8.84
CA TYR A 225 13.43 -3.23 -7.63
C TYR A 225 14.41 -4.13 -6.89
N LEU A 226 14.81 -5.26 -7.47
CA LEU A 226 15.64 -6.27 -6.79
C LEU A 226 16.99 -5.71 -6.32
N LYS A 227 17.50 -4.67 -6.99
CA LYS A 227 18.72 -3.97 -6.62
C LYS A 227 18.54 -3.02 -5.43
N ASN A 228 17.36 -2.43 -5.26
CA ASN A 228 17.12 -1.32 -4.33
C ASN A 228 16.12 -1.65 -3.22
N CYS A 229 15.43 -2.79 -3.28
CA CYS A 229 14.38 -3.15 -2.33
C CYS A 229 14.94 -3.27 -0.91
N ARG A 230 14.08 -2.96 0.05
CA ARG A 230 14.28 -3.05 1.49
C ARG A 230 13.35 -4.11 2.06
N GLU A 231 13.55 -4.41 3.33
CA GLU A 231 12.65 -5.26 4.08
C GLU A 231 11.22 -4.69 4.04
N ASN A 232 10.26 -5.54 3.66
CA ASN A 232 8.83 -5.23 3.50
C ASN A 232 8.43 -4.39 2.27
N ASP A 233 9.36 -4.07 1.37
CA ASP A 233 8.98 -3.47 0.09
C ASP A 233 8.16 -4.45 -0.76
N ARG A 234 7.10 -3.93 -1.39
CA ARG A 234 6.20 -4.69 -2.25
C ARG A 234 5.93 -3.92 -3.53
N ILE A 235 5.92 -4.64 -4.63
CA ILE A 235 5.40 -4.15 -5.91
C ILE A 235 4.10 -4.86 -6.22
N GLU A 236 3.11 -4.10 -6.67
CA GLU A 236 1.94 -4.63 -7.37
C GLU A 236 1.69 -3.83 -8.65
N MET A 237 1.67 -4.52 -9.78
CA MET A 237 1.34 -3.94 -11.08
C MET A 237 0.16 -4.68 -11.66
N PHE A 238 -0.87 -3.94 -12.04
CA PHE A 238 -2.05 -4.47 -12.71
C PHE A 238 -2.05 -4.02 -14.17
N LEU A 239 -2.00 -4.98 -15.09
CA LEU A 239 -1.92 -4.74 -16.53
C LEU A 239 -2.78 -5.72 -17.31
N GLN A 240 -3.15 -5.34 -18.53
CA GLN A 240 -3.85 -6.21 -19.45
C GLN A 240 -2.91 -7.29 -20.01
N LEU A 241 -3.15 -8.54 -19.65
CA LEU A 241 -2.45 -9.70 -20.21
C LEU A 241 -3.45 -10.78 -20.66
N PRO A 242 -3.18 -11.46 -21.78
CA PRO A 242 -4.00 -12.58 -22.19
C PRO A 242 -3.84 -13.76 -21.22
N ARG A 243 -4.88 -14.60 -21.09
CA ARG A 243 -4.91 -15.69 -20.10
C ARG A 243 -3.88 -16.79 -20.37
N ASP A 244 -3.48 -16.97 -21.62
CA ASP A 244 -2.49 -17.93 -22.10
C ASP A 244 -1.06 -17.35 -22.14
N TYR A 245 -0.84 -16.16 -21.56
CA TYR A 245 0.48 -15.54 -21.52
C TYR A 245 1.52 -16.45 -20.83
N ASP A 246 2.70 -16.58 -21.46
CA ASP A 246 3.85 -17.26 -20.87
C ASP A 246 4.52 -16.37 -19.80
N PHE A 247 4.08 -16.52 -18.55
CA PHE A 247 4.59 -15.74 -17.41
C PHE A 247 6.08 -15.96 -17.10
N SER A 248 6.73 -16.99 -17.67
CA SER A 248 8.18 -17.14 -17.54
C SER A 248 8.95 -15.99 -18.19
N ARG A 249 8.33 -15.26 -19.12
CA ARG A 249 8.88 -14.06 -19.75
C ARG A 249 9.00 -12.86 -18.81
N LEU A 250 8.34 -12.88 -17.65
CA LEU A 250 8.49 -11.86 -16.61
C LEU A 250 9.81 -11.96 -15.85
N ILE A 251 10.46 -13.13 -15.94
CA ILE A 251 11.66 -13.41 -15.16
C ILE A 251 12.84 -12.65 -15.78
N PRO A 252 13.56 -11.84 -15.00
CA PRO A 252 14.79 -11.23 -15.47
C PRO A 252 15.84 -12.29 -15.82
N GLU A 253 16.56 -12.10 -16.93
CA GLU A 253 17.55 -13.09 -17.44
C GLU A 253 18.70 -13.34 -16.47
N SER A 254 19.01 -12.35 -15.63
CA SER A 254 20.13 -12.37 -14.70
C SER A 254 19.83 -13.02 -13.36
N VAL A 255 18.59 -13.45 -13.11
CA VAL A 255 18.14 -13.91 -11.79
C VAL A 255 17.93 -15.41 -11.80
N VAL A 256 18.46 -16.09 -10.79
CA VAL A 256 18.18 -17.50 -10.56
C VAL A 256 16.79 -17.63 -9.94
N PHE A 257 16.00 -18.58 -10.42
CA PHE A 257 14.65 -18.77 -9.90
C PHE A 257 14.32 -20.24 -9.67
N ARG A 258 13.38 -20.48 -8.75
CA ARG A 258 12.76 -21.78 -8.51
C ARG A 258 11.25 -21.64 -8.59
N LYS A 259 10.61 -22.50 -9.39
CA LYS A 259 9.14 -22.60 -9.38
C LYS A 259 8.66 -23.05 -8.01
N LEU A 260 7.65 -22.38 -7.48
CA LEU A 260 7.01 -22.77 -6.22
C LEU A 260 5.71 -23.52 -6.51
N ARG A 261 5.35 -24.47 -5.63
CA ARG A 261 4.01 -25.05 -5.64
C ARG A 261 3.02 -23.93 -5.29
N ILE A 262 1.97 -23.84 -6.09
CA ILE A 262 0.85 -22.95 -5.82
C ILE A 262 -0.09 -23.72 -4.87
N PRO A 263 -0.37 -23.21 -3.66
CA PRO A 263 -1.33 -23.85 -2.77
C PRO A 263 -2.74 -23.86 -3.38
N GLU A 264 -3.55 -24.86 -3.07
CA GLU A 264 -4.91 -25.01 -3.63
C GLU A 264 -5.82 -23.84 -3.27
N TYR A 265 -5.62 -23.24 -2.10
CA TYR A 265 -6.35 -22.04 -1.65
C TYR A 265 -5.87 -20.74 -2.31
N SER A 266 -4.79 -20.77 -3.11
CA SER A 266 -4.22 -19.58 -3.73
C SER A 266 -4.86 -19.32 -5.09
N SER A 267 -5.30 -18.08 -5.33
CA SER A 267 -5.76 -17.63 -6.65
C SER A 267 -4.61 -17.35 -7.64
N SER A 268 -3.37 -17.65 -7.27
CA SER A 268 -2.22 -17.46 -8.15
C SER A 268 -2.21 -18.49 -9.28
N ILE A 269 -1.77 -18.06 -10.46
CA ILE A 269 -1.60 -18.92 -11.64
C ILE A 269 -0.13 -19.14 -11.98
N PHE A 270 0.74 -18.28 -11.43
CA PHE A 270 2.18 -18.35 -11.56
C PHE A 270 2.81 -17.90 -10.25
N ARG A 271 3.81 -18.65 -9.79
CA ARG A 271 4.55 -18.33 -8.58
C ARG A 271 5.97 -18.86 -8.64
N ILE A 272 6.94 -17.99 -8.43
CA ILE A 272 8.35 -18.35 -8.39
C ILE A 272 9.05 -17.65 -7.23
N LYS A 273 10.10 -18.29 -6.75
CA LYS A 273 11.06 -17.72 -5.83
C LYS A 273 12.26 -17.21 -6.62
N LEU A 274 12.55 -15.93 -6.54
CA LEU A 274 13.74 -15.29 -7.08
C LEU A 274 14.86 -15.36 -6.02
N ILE A 275 16.05 -15.82 -6.43
CA ILE A 275 17.22 -16.01 -5.57
C ILE A 275 18.49 -15.52 -6.29
N ASP A 276 19.58 -15.41 -5.54
CA ASP A 276 20.92 -15.13 -6.05
C ASP A 276 21.01 -13.82 -6.87
N PHE A 277 20.50 -12.73 -6.29
CA PHE A 277 20.64 -11.38 -6.84
C PHE A 277 21.41 -10.48 -5.87
N GLN A 278 22.09 -9.46 -6.41
CA GLN A 278 22.85 -8.51 -5.60
C GLN A 278 22.05 -7.23 -5.34
N ASN A 279 21.57 -7.08 -4.11
CA ASN A 279 20.95 -5.86 -3.62
C ASN A 279 22.00 -4.89 -3.08
N LYS A 280 21.90 -3.60 -3.42
CA LYS A 280 22.87 -2.58 -3.01
C LYS A 280 22.84 -2.27 -1.50
N ASN A 281 21.72 -2.56 -0.85
CA ASN A 281 21.50 -2.33 0.58
C ASN A 281 21.92 -3.56 1.42
N GLY A 282 22.48 -4.62 0.79
CA GLY A 282 22.81 -5.88 1.48
C GLY A 282 21.62 -6.78 1.76
N PHE A 283 20.41 -6.41 1.29
CA PHE A 283 19.18 -7.17 1.48
C PHE A 283 18.98 -8.20 0.36
N ASN A 284 19.49 -9.41 0.56
CA ASN A 284 19.46 -10.49 -0.45
C ASN A 284 18.45 -11.60 -0.10
N GLU A 285 17.42 -11.29 0.68
CA GLU A 285 16.36 -12.26 1.00
C GLU A 285 15.62 -12.67 -0.29
N PRO A 286 15.22 -13.94 -0.42
CA PRO A 286 14.48 -14.38 -1.59
C PRO A 286 13.19 -13.59 -1.80
N GLN A 287 12.84 -13.32 -3.06
CA GLN A 287 11.61 -12.61 -3.40
C GLN A 287 10.58 -13.59 -3.99
N ASP A 288 9.32 -13.43 -3.61
CA ASP A 288 8.17 -14.14 -4.15
C ASP A 288 7.57 -13.33 -5.29
N LEU A 289 7.75 -13.79 -6.53
CA LEU A 289 7.08 -13.23 -7.70
C LEU A 289 5.86 -14.09 -8.01
N ARG A 290 4.68 -13.50 -7.88
CA ARG A 290 3.40 -14.16 -8.14
C ARG A 290 2.57 -13.39 -9.16
N VAL A 291 1.79 -14.13 -9.94
CA VAL A 291 0.77 -13.57 -10.82
C VAL A 291 -0.57 -14.21 -10.50
N ARG A 292 -1.61 -13.39 -10.47
CA ARG A 292 -3.03 -13.80 -10.40
C ARG A 292 -3.83 -12.98 -11.39
N PHE A 293 -4.94 -13.53 -11.87
CA PHE A 293 -5.94 -12.72 -12.57
C PHE A 293 -6.92 -12.14 -11.55
N THR A 294 -7.14 -10.84 -11.65
CA THR A 294 -8.40 -10.22 -11.20
C THR A 294 -9.41 -10.33 -12.34
N PRO A 295 -10.70 -10.03 -12.13
CA PRO A 295 -11.70 -10.06 -13.21
C PRO A 295 -11.25 -9.29 -14.46
N ASP A 296 -10.53 -8.19 -14.28
CA ASP A 296 -10.21 -7.26 -15.35
C ASP A 296 -8.73 -7.30 -15.80
N ARG A 297 -7.78 -7.70 -14.95
CA ARG A 297 -6.33 -7.54 -15.22
C ARG A 297 -5.49 -8.67 -14.63
N ALA A 298 -4.26 -8.84 -15.14
CA ALA A 298 -3.24 -9.60 -14.43
C ALA A 298 -2.63 -8.71 -13.32
N ASN A 299 -2.63 -9.19 -12.08
CA ASN A 299 -1.87 -8.60 -10.97
C ASN A 299 -0.54 -9.36 -10.84
N ILE A 300 0.55 -8.63 -11.07
CA ILE A 300 1.92 -9.08 -10.84
C ILE A 300 2.38 -8.51 -9.50
N THR A 301 2.68 -9.38 -8.55
CA THR A 301 3.21 -8.98 -7.24
C THR A 301 4.63 -9.51 -7.06
N CYS A 302 5.53 -8.66 -6.57
CA CYS A 302 6.85 -9.05 -6.09
C CYS A 302 7.06 -8.52 -4.67
N GLU A 303 7.36 -9.41 -3.73
CA GLU A 303 7.61 -9.05 -2.33
C GLU A 303 8.62 -10.00 -1.68
N THR A 304 9.15 -9.64 -0.53
CA THR A 304 10.05 -10.51 0.22
C THR A 304 9.32 -11.79 0.64
N LEU A 305 9.90 -12.95 0.31
CA LEU A 305 9.36 -14.24 0.72
C LEU A 305 9.57 -14.41 2.24
N LYS A 306 8.52 -14.15 3.02
CA LYS A 306 8.55 -14.40 4.47
C LYS A 306 8.72 -15.90 4.73
N ARG A 307 9.76 -16.29 5.48
CA ARG A 307 9.88 -17.65 6.02
C ARG A 307 8.68 -17.90 6.93
N GLY A 308 8.04 -19.04 6.78
CA GLY A 308 6.72 -19.32 7.36
C GLY A 308 6.56 -18.89 8.83
N ARG A 309 5.72 -17.88 9.04
CA ARG A 309 4.66 -17.86 10.05
C ARG A 309 3.40 -17.29 9.38
N SER A 310 2.44 -18.21 9.21
CA SER A 310 0.97 -18.08 9.18
C SER A 310 0.30 -16.73 8.91
N ILE A 311 -0.62 -16.80 7.93
CA ILE A 311 -1.86 -16.03 7.73
C ILE A 311 -1.73 -14.71 6.93
N SER A 312 -2.11 -14.78 5.66
CA SER A 312 -2.52 -13.63 4.86
C SER A 312 -3.88 -13.14 5.34
N LEU A 313 -3.99 -11.83 5.63
CA LEU A 313 -5.23 -11.13 6.01
C LEU A 313 -6.23 -10.94 4.84
N TYR A 314 -6.50 -12.01 4.07
CA TYR A 314 -7.58 -12.05 3.08
C TYR A 314 -8.29 -13.42 3.10
N SER A 315 -8.60 -13.90 4.31
CA SER A 315 -9.49 -15.03 4.55
C SER A 315 -10.43 -14.67 5.71
N LEU A 316 -11.15 -13.56 5.55
CA LEU A 316 -12.35 -13.28 6.33
C LEU A 316 -13.51 -13.39 5.36
N ASP A 317 -13.97 -14.63 5.21
CA ASP A 317 -15.33 -15.06 4.90
C ASP A 317 -15.24 -16.57 4.70
N ASN A 318 -15.23 -17.27 5.82
CA ASN A 318 -15.81 -18.59 6.05
C ASN A 318 -15.50 -18.92 7.51
N GLU A 319 -16.51 -18.70 8.35
CA GLU A 319 -16.66 -19.44 9.59
C GLU A 319 -16.53 -20.92 9.25
N ASP A 320 -15.61 -21.62 9.91
CA ASP A 320 -15.87 -22.93 10.51
C ASP A 320 -14.70 -23.26 11.45
N GLU A 321 -15.11 -23.70 12.64
CA GLU A 321 -14.29 -24.03 13.79
C GLU A 321 -13.46 -25.31 13.57
N ASP A 322 -12.53 -25.51 14.51
CA ASP A 322 -11.79 -26.75 14.81
C ASP A 322 -10.46 -27.01 14.10
N PHE A 323 -9.40 -26.51 14.76
CA PHE A 323 -8.07 -27.12 14.76
C PHE A 323 -8.00 -28.18 15.87
N GLU A 324 -7.72 -29.43 15.53
CA GLU A 324 -6.90 -30.30 16.37
C GLU A 324 -5.70 -30.80 15.56
N ASP A 325 -4.53 -30.34 16.01
CA ASP A 325 -3.22 -30.90 15.67
C ASP A 325 -3.19 -32.40 16.01
N ASN A 326 -2.66 -33.21 15.10
CA ASN A 326 -1.88 -34.38 15.49
C ASN A 326 -0.77 -34.60 14.46
N ASP A 327 0.44 -34.29 14.90
CA ASP A 327 1.68 -34.80 14.35
C ASP A 327 1.64 -36.34 14.34
N VAL A 328 1.84 -36.95 13.18
CA VAL A 328 2.20 -38.37 13.09
C VAL A 328 3.47 -38.51 12.27
N ASP A 329 4.57 -38.73 12.99
CA ASP A 329 5.82 -39.30 12.48
C ASP A 329 5.52 -40.66 11.82
N PHE A 330 5.79 -40.78 10.52
CA PHE A 330 5.79 -42.06 9.82
C PHE A 330 7.22 -42.44 9.44
N ASP A 331 7.94 -42.94 10.44
CA ASP A 331 9.09 -43.83 10.26
C ASP A 331 9.02 -44.92 11.33
N GLN A 332 8.29 -46.00 11.02
CA GLN A 332 8.52 -47.38 11.49
C GLN A 332 7.31 -48.28 11.15
N LEU A 333 7.44 -49.12 10.11
CA LEU A 333 7.48 -50.59 10.23
C LEU A 333 7.19 -51.29 8.89
N SER A 334 8.22 -51.99 8.44
CA SER A 334 8.22 -53.11 7.50
C SER A 334 7.54 -54.37 8.05
N LEU A 335 7.09 -55.24 7.14
CA LEU A 335 6.70 -56.67 7.32
C LEU A 335 5.34 -56.83 8.04
N VAL A 336 4.31 -57.49 7.50
CA VAL A 336 4.20 -58.73 6.72
C VAL A 336 3.09 -58.63 5.69
#